data_AF-A0A967DEN1-F1
#
_entry.id   AF-A0A967DEN1-F1
#
_cell.length_a   1.000
_cell.length_b   1.000
_cell.length_c   1.000
_cell.angle_alpha   90.00
_cell.angle_beta   90.00
_cell.angle_gamma   90.00
#
_symmetry.space_group_name_H-M   'P 1'
#
loop_
_entity.id
_entity.type
_entity.pdbx_description
1 polymer ?
#
loop_
_entity_poly.entity_id
_entity_poly.type
_entity_poly.pdbx_seq_one_letter_code
_entity_poly.pdbx_strand_id
1 'polypeptide(L)'
;MKASHPVNCIIANTPSLLQRVFQLRYLCYHRKGSINESPTEIFQDQFDDLCNSISVLAESTSGEAVATVRISVVKPTAGWRDSPAQHVFGDHPQLQAIAAESYVEASRLCFGPHARRDSFVTLLGHMAALAEYYEADWLVACPRLEHSEVYQRMFGFRPLAAARQYFGVNFQTQLLGIRRSELAEYVRAARPMKAAWANALERLVRSAALPTPGACWSSGCSPSGESAAHAVGAS
;
A
#
# COMPACT_ATOMS: atom_id res chain seq x y z
N MET A 1 27.22 8.82 -16.22
CA MET A 1 26.10 8.32 -15.39
C MET A 1 26.27 6.81 -15.23
N LYS A 2 26.51 6.29 -14.03
CA LYS A 2 26.60 4.83 -13.82
C LYS A 2 25.22 4.22 -14.02
N ALA A 3 25.13 3.15 -14.80
CA ALA A 3 23.90 2.39 -14.99
C ALA A 3 23.32 1.97 -13.64
N SER A 4 22.12 2.44 -13.32
CA SER A 4 21.39 1.96 -12.15
C SER A 4 21.15 0.47 -12.35
N HIS A 5 21.66 -0.35 -11.44
CA HIS A 5 21.30 -1.77 -11.44
C HIS A 5 19.83 -1.83 -11.02
N PRO A 6 18.93 -2.33 -11.88
CA PRO A 6 17.51 -2.31 -11.60
C PRO A 6 17.23 -3.16 -10.35
N VAL A 7 16.46 -2.61 -9.41
CA VAL A 7 15.85 -3.43 -8.35
C VAL A 7 14.81 -4.36 -8.98
N ASN A 8 14.77 -5.61 -8.53
CA ASN A 8 13.74 -6.54 -8.96
C ASN A 8 12.55 -6.42 -8.02
N CYS A 9 11.37 -6.07 -8.55
CA CYS A 9 10.15 -6.02 -7.76
C CYS A 9 9.32 -7.29 -7.96
N ILE A 10 8.84 -7.83 -6.84
CA ILE A 10 8.12 -9.10 -6.73
C ILE A 10 6.85 -8.86 -5.91
N ILE A 11 5.74 -9.46 -6.32
CA ILE A 11 4.54 -9.54 -5.47
C ILE A 11 4.78 -10.61 -4.41
N ALA A 12 4.70 -10.22 -3.14
CA ALA A 12 4.84 -11.13 -2.02
C ALA A 12 3.52 -11.87 -1.78
N ASN A 13 3.38 -13.05 -2.39
CA ASN A 13 2.19 -13.91 -2.30
C ASN A 13 2.46 -15.28 -1.66
N THR A 14 3.69 -15.52 -1.20
CA THR A 14 4.05 -16.73 -0.45
C THR A 14 4.38 -16.36 1.00
N PRO A 15 4.22 -17.30 1.97
CA PRO A 15 4.60 -17.05 3.35
C PRO A 15 6.04 -16.56 3.53
N SER A 16 6.98 -17.10 2.74
CA SER A 16 8.39 -16.70 2.79
C SER A 16 8.64 -15.28 2.28
N LEU A 17 7.94 -14.84 1.23
CA LEU A 17 8.04 -13.46 0.73
C LEU A 17 7.37 -12.48 1.69
N LEU A 18 6.20 -12.83 2.24
CA LEU A 18 5.49 -12.01 3.23
C LEU A 18 6.32 -11.83 4.51
N GLN A 19 6.97 -12.89 5.00
CA GLN A 19 7.88 -12.80 6.13
C GLN A 19 8.98 -11.75 5.90
N ARG A 20 9.59 -11.74 4.70
CA ARG A 20 10.63 -10.76 4.33
C ARG A 20 10.08 -9.33 4.25
N VAL A 21 8.85 -9.16 3.76
CA VAL A 21 8.14 -7.86 3.79
C VAL A 21 7.96 -7.39 5.25
N PHE A 22 7.45 -8.24 6.13
CA PHE A 22 7.15 -7.85 7.52
C PHE A 22 8.40 -7.58 8.34
N GLN A 23 9.48 -8.34 8.12
CA GLN A 23 10.79 -8.08 8.73
C GLN A 23 11.39 -6.75 8.25
N LEU A 24 11.36 -6.48 6.93
CA LEU A 24 11.84 -5.20 6.40
C LEU A 24 11.05 -4.02 6.95
N ARG A 25 9.73 -4.15 7.06
CA ARG A 25 8.88 -3.13 7.71
C ARG A 25 9.27 -2.94 9.16
N TYR A 26 9.43 -4.00 9.94
CA TYR A 26 9.88 -3.90 11.33
C TYR A 26 11.18 -3.11 11.45
N LEU A 27 12.21 -3.52 10.72
CA LEU A 27 13.52 -2.85 10.71
C LEU A 27 13.40 -1.35 10.39
N CYS A 28 12.61 -0.99 9.38
CA CYS A 28 12.46 0.40 8.96
C CYS A 28 11.71 1.26 9.98
N TYR A 29 10.63 0.75 10.56
CA TYR A 29 9.80 1.48 11.50
C TYR A 29 10.43 1.55 12.90
N HIS A 30 11.06 0.45 13.35
CA HIS A 30 11.77 0.39 14.62
C HIS A 30 12.98 1.33 14.62
N ARG A 31 13.81 1.32 13.56
CA ARG A 31 14.96 2.24 13.43
C ARG A 31 14.56 3.71 13.51
N LYS A 32 13.34 4.06 13.11
CA LYS A 32 12.79 5.42 13.16
C LYS A 32 11.99 5.70 14.45
N GLY A 33 12.05 4.83 15.46
CA GLY A 33 11.30 4.96 16.72
C GLY A 33 9.78 5.05 16.54
N SER A 34 9.26 4.53 15.42
CA SER A 34 7.85 4.66 15.04
C SER A 34 6.97 3.52 15.54
N ILE A 35 7.58 2.44 16.05
CA ILE A 35 6.96 1.28 16.69
C ILE A 35 7.84 0.84 17.87
N ASN A 36 7.26 0.09 18.82
CA ASN A 36 8.00 -0.53 19.92
C ASN A 36 8.74 -1.79 19.45
N GLU A 37 9.69 -2.24 20.25
CA GLU A 37 10.35 -3.54 20.07
C GLU A 37 9.31 -4.66 20.07
N SER A 38 9.51 -5.65 19.20
CA SER A 38 8.68 -6.84 19.08
C SER A 38 9.56 -8.09 19.10
N PRO A 39 9.28 -9.10 19.94
CA PRO A 39 10.08 -10.33 20.02
C PRO A 39 10.15 -11.10 18.70
N THR A 40 9.15 -10.93 17.83
CA THR A 40 9.08 -11.61 16.53
C THR A 40 9.75 -10.85 15.40
N GLU A 41 10.18 -9.60 15.65
CA GLU A 41 10.81 -8.71 14.66
C GLU A 41 10.04 -8.58 13.33
N ILE A 42 8.71 -8.70 13.40
CA ILE A 42 7.80 -8.51 12.27
C ILE A 42 6.88 -7.32 12.53
N PHE A 43 6.53 -6.61 11.46
CA PHE A 43 5.52 -5.58 11.51
C PHE A 43 4.45 -5.81 10.44
N GLN A 44 3.29 -6.25 10.91
CA GLN A 44 2.07 -6.49 10.14
C GLN A 44 0.86 -5.89 10.87
N ASP A 45 -0.22 -5.63 10.15
CA ASP A 45 -1.50 -5.21 10.70
C ASP A 45 -2.67 -5.95 10.03
N GLN A 46 -3.90 -5.74 10.53
CA GLN A 46 -5.11 -6.40 10.01
C GLN A 46 -5.38 -6.20 8.51
N PHE A 47 -4.79 -5.17 7.88
CA PHE A 47 -4.98 -4.94 6.44
C PHE A 47 -4.04 -5.81 5.61
N ASP A 48 -3.01 -6.44 6.20
CA ASP A 48 -2.14 -7.40 5.50
C ASP A 48 -2.86 -8.72 5.20
N ASP A 49 -3.92 -9.05 5.96
CA ASP A 49 -4.72 -10.26 5.78
C ASP A 49 -5.86 -10.09 4.76
N LEU A 50 -6.09 -8.86 4.27
CA LEU A 50 -7.17 -8.60 3.32
C LEU A 50 -6.80 -9.08 1.91
N CYS A 51 -7.75 -9.76 1.25
CA CYS A 51 -7.57 -10.24 -0.12
C CYS A 51 -7.36 -9.13 -1.14
N ASN A 52 -7.71 -7.89 -0.83
CA ASN A 52 -7.47 -6.73 -1.70
C ASN A 52 -6.16 -5.99 -1.39
N SER A 53 -5.34 -6.49 -0.46
CA SER A 53 -4.03 -5.93 -0.11
C SER A 53 -2.90 -6.73 -0.73
N ILE A 54 -2.10 -6.07 -1.56
CA ILE A 54 -1.00 -6.69 -2.30
C ILE A 54 0.31 -6.08 -1.81
N SER A 55 1.16 -6.90 -1.21
CA SER A 55 2.50 -6.46 -0.81
C SER A 55 3.49 -6.63 -1.96
N VAL A 56 4.23 -5.55 -2.28
CA VAL A 56 5.31 -5.58 -3.27
C VAL A 56 6.64 -5.43 -2.54
N LEU A 57 7.57 -6.34 -2.83
CA LEU A 57 8.93 -6.36 -2.30
C LEU A 57 9.90 -5.98 -3.42
N ALA A 58 10.75 -4.99 -3.19
CA ALA A 58 11.88 -4.66 -4.04
C ALA A 58 13.14 -5.31 -3.49
N GLU A 59 13.86 -6.00 -4.36
CA GLU A 59 15.11 -6.67 -4.04
C GLU A 59 16.29 -6.07 -4.81
N SER A 60 17.45 -6.07 -4.17
CA SER A 60 18.71 -5.82 -4.86
C SER A 60 19.06 -6.98 -5.80
N THR A 61 20.06 -6.79 -6.66
CA THR A 61 20.60 -7.86 -7.51
C THR A 61 21.23 -9.00 -6.72
N SER A 62 21.55 -8.80 -5.44
CA SER A 62 22.05 -9.84 -4.52
C SER A 62 20.93 -10.57 -3.76
N GLY A 63 19.66 -10.27 -4.04
CA GLY A 63 18.50 -10.89 -3.38
C GLY A 63 18.18 -10.29 -2.00
N GLU A 64 18.78 -9.16 -1.64
CA GLU A 64 18.46 -8.47 -0.39
C GLU A 64 17.15 -7.69 -0.52
N ALA A 65 16.25 -7.78 0.47
CA ALA A 65 15.04 -6.97 0.55
C ALA A 65 15.40 -5.51 0.85
N VAL A 66 15.20 -4.60 -0.10
CA VAL A 66 15.64 -3.20 0.03
C VAL A 66 14.50 -2.20 0.20
N ALA A 67 13.31 -2.47 -0.32
CA ALA A 67 12.15 -1.60 -0.13
C ALA A 67 10.85 -2.41 -0.23
N THR A 68 9.76 -1.90 0.33
CA THR A 68 8.44 -2.53 0.17
C THR A 68 7.33 -1.49 0.28
N VAL A 69 6.18 -1.81 -0.33
CA VAL A 69 4.92 -1.08 -0.22
C VAL A 69 3.77 -2.09 -0.18
N ARG A 70 2.71 -1.77 0.56
CA ARG A 70 1.40 -2.43 0.42
C ARG A 70 0.53 -1.59 -0.49
N ILE A 71 -0.11 -2.23 -1.47
CA ILE A 71 -1.06 -1.59 -2.37
C ILE A 71 -2.42 -2.24 -2.15
N SER A 72 -3.35 -1.51 -1.56
CA SER A 72 -4.73 -1.98 -1.33
C SER A 72 -5.63 -1.51 -2.46
N VAL A 73 -6.53 -2.36 -2.96
CA VAL A 73 -7.47 -2.04 -4.05
C VAL A 73 -8.88 -1.89 -3.49
N VAL A 74 -9.47 -0.72 -3.63
CA VAL A 74 -10.89 -0.49 -3.32
C VAL A 74 -11.66 -0.40 -4.63
N LYS A 75 -12.56 -1.36 -4.83
CA LYS A 75 -13.39 -1.49 -6.02
C LYS A 75 -14.77 -1.98 -5.58
N PRO A 76 -15.76 -1.07 -5.42
CA PRO A 76 -17.11 -1.42 -4.96
C PRO A 76 -17.78 -2.51 -5.79
N THR A 77 -17.56 -2.53 -7.10
CA THR A 77 -18.10 -3.55 -8.01
C THR A 77 -17.55 -4.95 -7.75
N ALA A 78 -16.38 -5.05 -7.10
CA ALA A 78 -15.77 -6.31 -6.66
C ALA A 78 -16.07 -6.64 -5.19
N GLY A 79 -16.81 -5.77 -4.47
CA GLY A 79 -17.05 -5.89 -3.03
C GLY A 79 -15.86 -5.50 -2.14
N TRP A 80 -14.73 -5.08 -2.71
CA TRP A 80 -13.55 -4.66 -1.95
C TRP A 80 -13.70 -3.22 -1.50
N ARG A 81 -13.95 -3.01 -0.20
CA ARG A 81 -14.24 -1.69 0.38
C ARG A 81 -13.21 -1.24 1.40
N ASP A 82 -12.51 -2.17 2.04
CA ASP A 82 -11.61 -1.87 3.14
C ASP A 82 -10.21 -1.46 2.68
N SER A 83 -9.67 -0.44 3.33
CA SER A 83 -8.28 0.01 3.16
C SER A 83 -7.84 0.82 4.38
N PRO A 84 -6.52 1.01 4.57
CA PRO A 84 -6.03 1.92 5.58
C PRO A 84 -6.56 3.36 5.46
N ALA A 85 -6.70 3.90 4.25
CA ALA A 85 -7.28 5.22 4.01
C ALA A 85 -8.74 5.30 4.50
N GLN A 86 -9.56 4.27 4.26
CA GLN A 86 -10.95 4.25 4.78
C GLN A 86 -10.97 4.31 6.30
N HIS A 87 -10.02 3.66 6.97
CA HIS A 87 -9.98 3.65 8.43
C HIS A 87 -9.63 5.02 9.02
N VAL A 88 -8.79 5.81 8.34
CA VAL A 88 -8.33 7.12 8.84
C VAL A 88 -9.20 8.29 8.34
N PHE A 89 -9.75 8.17 7.13
CA PHE A 89 -10.42 9.26 6.42
C PHE A 89 -11.80 8.85 5.85
N GLY A 90 -12.38 7.71 6.23
CA GLY A 90 -13.65 7.20 5.66
C GLY A 90 -14.88 8.08 5.91
N ASP A 91 -14.80 8.98 6.89
CA ASP A 91 -15.77 10.06 7.15
C ASP A 91 -15.58 11.28 6.23
N HIS A 92 -14.44 11.41 5.55
CA HIS A 92 -14.13 12.58 4.73
C HIS A 92 -14.87 12.52 3.38
N PRO A 93 -15.64 13.55 2.99
CA PRO A 93 -16.49 13.51 1.78
C PRO A 93 -15.71 13.23 0.49
N GLN A 94 -14.49 13.75 0.36
CA GLN A 94 -13.67 13.49 -0.83
C GLN A 94 -13.24 12.03 -0.93
N LEU A 95 -12.90 11.38 0.20
CA LEU A 95 -12.53 9.97 0.15
C LEU A 95 -13.77 9.11 -0.11
N GLN A 96 -14.94 9.46 0.44
CA GLN A 96 -16.20 8.77 0.16
C GLN A 96 -16.56 8.83 -1.33
N ALA A 97 -16.41 9.99 -1.96
CA ALA A 97 -16.62 10.15 -3.40
C ALA A 97 -15.66 9.30 -4.23
N ILE A 98 -14.36 9.30 -3.90
CA ILE A 98 -13.36 8.46 -4.55
C ILE A 98 -13.64 6.97 -4.34
N ALA A 99 -14.05 6.57 -3.14
CA ALA A 99 -14.36 5.20 -2.78
C ALA A 99 -15.64 4.68 -3.44
N ALA A 100 -16.55 5.56 -3.85
CA ALA A 100 -17.73 5.20 -4.64
C ALA A 100 -17.39 4.87 -6.11
N GLU A 101 -16.29 5.43 -6.63
CA GLU A 101 -15.71 5.05 -7.93
C GLU A 101 -14.83 3.80 -7.74
N SER A 102 -13.52 3.98 -7.61
CA SER A 102 -12.54 2.95 -7.27
C SER A 102 -11.16 3.60 -7.08
N TYR A 103 -10.31 3.00 -6.26
CA TYR A 103 -8.94 3.49 -6.09
C TYR A 103 -7.97 2.39 -5.66
N VAL A 104 -6.68 2.64 -5.88
CA VAL A 104 -5.62 1.91 -5.19
C VAL A 104 -4.94 2.82 -4.18
N GLU A 105 -4.56 2.27 -3.04
CA GLU A 105 -3.85 2.99 -1.98
C GLU A 105 -2.46 2.41 -1.73
N ALA A 106 -1.43 3.26 -1.77
CA ALA A 106 -0.11 2.91 -1.24
C ALA A 106 -0.01 3.17 0.27
N SER A 107 0.26 2.12 1.04
CA SER A 107 0.49 2.17 2.48
C SER A 107 1.74 1.37 2.85
N ARG A 108 2.21 1.52 4.09
CA ARG A 108 3.40 0.80 4.62
C ARG A 108 4.65 0.91 3.73
N LEU A 109 4.79 2.01 2.99
CA LEU A 109 5.99 2.27 2.17
C LEU A 109 7.21 2.44 3.08
N CYS A 110 8.22 1.60 2.89
CA CYS A 110 9.48 1.74 3.59
C CYS A 110 10.69 1.41 2.71
N PHE A 111 11.82 1.99 3.12
CA PHE A 111 13.11 1.89 2.44
C PHE A 111 14.15 1.45 3.46
N GLY A 112 14.72 0.27 3.22
CA GLY A 112 15.85 -0.24 4.00
C GLY A 112 17.12 0.61 3.78
N PRO A 113 18.17 0.34 4.58
CA PRO A 113 19.42 1.11 4.51
C PRO A 113 20.08 1.12 3.12
N HIS A 114 19.89 0.05 2.35
CA HIS A 114 20.48 -0.15 1.02
C HIS A 114 19.52 0.22 -0.13
N ALA A 115 18.36 0.79 0.18
CA ALA A 115 17.41 1.26 -0.81
C ALA A 115 18.00 2.38 -1.67
N ARG A 116 17.65 2.35 -2.96
CA ARG A 116 18.04 3.39 -3.92
C ARG A 116 16.83 4.22 -4.32
N ARG A 117 17.08 5.42 -4.88
CA ARG A 117 16.02 6.35 -5.27
C ARG A 117 15.08 5.78 -6.34
N ASP A 118 15.60 4.93 -7.21
CA ASP A 118 14.83 4.22 -8.23
C ASP A 118 13.80 3.25 -7.63
N SER A 119 14.06 2.69 -6.43
CA SER A 119 13.12 1.81 -5.73
C SER A 119 11.76 2.48 -5.51
N PHE A 120 11.75 3.78 -5.20
CA PHE A 120 10.51 4.53 -5.02
C PHE A 120 9.71 4.62 -6.33
N VAL A 121 10.36 4.96 -7.44
CA VAL A 121 9.71 5.04 -8.76
C VAL A 121 9.21 3.66 -9.19
N THR A 122 9.98 2.60 -8.96
CA THR A 122 9.56 1.23 -9.29
C THR A 122 8.34 0.80 -8.47
N LEU A 123 8.32 1.02 -7.16
CA LEU A 123 7.19 0.68 -6.29
C LEU A 123 5.92 1.47 -6.66
N LEU A 124 6.05 2.75 -7.03
CA LEU A 124 4.90 3.54 -7.50
C LEU A 124 4.46 3.13 -8.91
N GLY A 125 5.38 2.66 -9.75
CA GLY A 125 5.05 2.00 -11.02
C GLY A 125 4.16 0.77 -10.81
N HIS A 126 4.41 -0.02 -9.77
CA HIS A 126 3.53 -1.13 -9.38
C HIS A 126 2.14 -0.65 -8.92
N MET A 127 2.06 0.48 -8.21
CA MET A 127 0.78 1.09 -7.85
C MET A 127 -0.01 1.52 -9.09
N ALA A 128 0.62 2.19 -10.05
CA ALA A 128 -0.02 2.57 -11.31
C ALA A 128 -0.44 1.35 -12.15
N ALA A 129 0.41 0.31 -12.19
CA ALA A 129 0.12 -0.93 -12.89
C ALA A 129 -1.06 -1.69 -12.26
N LEU A 130 -1.17 -1.74 -10.92
CA LEU A 130 -2.32 -2.32 -10.24
C LEU A 130 -3.59 -1.50 -10.46
N ALA A 131 -3.48 -0.16 -10.48
CA ALA A 131 -4.59 0.71 -10.84
C ALA A 131 -5.07 0.43 -12.27
N GLU A 132 -4.16 0.21 -13.22
CA GLU A 132 -4.55 -0.14 -14.59
C GLU A 132 -5.13 -1.55 -14.70
N TYR A 133 -4.47 -2.54 -14.10
CA TYR A 133 -4.89 -3.95 -14.13
C TYR A 133 -6.29 -4.15 -13.53
N TYR A 134 -6.59 -3.49 -12.42
CA TYR A 134 -7.90 -3.55 -11.79
C TYR A 134 -8.86 -2.48 -12.28
N GLU A 135 -8.50 -1.67 -13.27
CA GLU A 135 -9.30 -0.54 -13.76
C GLU A 135 -9.79 0.34 -12.61
N ALA A 136 -8.87 0.72 -11.73
CA ALA A 136 -9.11 1.68 -10.67
C ALA A 136 -8.99 3.11 -11.22
N ASP A 137 -9.87 4.00 -10.77
CA ASP A 137 -9.98 5.37 -11.27
C ASP A 137 -9.00 6.32 -10.60
N TRP A 138 -8.63 6.03 -9.35
CA TRP A 138 -7.79 6.89 -8.53
C TRP A 138 -6.59 6.17 -7.93
N LEU A 139 -5.55 6.95 -7.67
CA LEU A 139 -4.42 6.57 -6.83
C LEU A 139 -4.44 7.45 -5.58
N VAL A 140 -4.37 6.82 -4.41
CA VAL A 140 -4.43 7.47 -3.10
C VAL A 140 -3.19 7.10 -2.26
N ALA A 141 -2.71 8.03 -1.46
CA ALA A 141 -1.67 7.75 -0.47
C ALA A 141 -1.88 8.61 0.77
N CYS A 142 -1.52 8.07 1.92
CA CYS A 142 -1.53 8.78 3.21
C CYS A 142 -0.09 8.93 3.75
N PRO A 143 0.83 9.63 3.06
CA PRO A 143 2.19 9.79 3.56
C PRO A 143 2.23 10.62 4.84
N ARG A 144 3.35 10.54 5.57
CA ARG A 144 3.68 11.51 6.62
C ARG A 144 3.65 12.91 6.03
N LEU A 145 3.21 13.90 6.81
CA LEU A 145 3.11 15.29 6.34
C LEU A 145 4.42 15.82 5.73
N GLU A 146 5.56 15.49 6.35
CA GLU A 146 6.93 15.81 5.88
C GLU A 146 7.31 15.19 4.53
N HIS A 147 6.54 14.22 4.03
CA HIS A 147 6.78 13.54 2.75
C HIS A 147 5.73 13.88 1.69
N SER A 148 4.69 14.66 2.02
CA SER A 148 3.60 14.98 1.09
C SER A 148 4.10 15.64 -0.20
N GLU A 149 5.06 16.58 -0.10
CA GLU A 149 5.58 17.31 -1.26
C GLU A 149 6.24 16.40 -2.30
N VAL A 150 6.84 15.29 -1.86
CA VAL A 150 7.50 14.34 -2.77
C VAL A 150 6.48 13.71 -3.71
N TYR A 151 5.30 13.34 -3.18
CA TYR A 151 4.20 12.78 -3.98
C TYR A 151 3.64 13.81 -4.97
N GLN A 152 3.51 15.06 -4.55
CA GLN A 152 3.03 16.15 -5.40
C GLN A 152 4.00 16.43 -6.56
N ARG A 153 5.31 16.55 -6.27
CA ARG A 153 6.34 16.88 -7.27
C ARG A 153 6.66 15.75 -8.24
N MET A 154 6.62 14.49 -7.78
CA MET A 154 7.03 13.36 -8.62
C MET A 154 5.88 12.76 -9.41
N PHE A 155 4.65 12.86 -8.91
CA PHE A 155 3.51 12.12 -9.45
C PHE A 155 2.25 12.98 -9.61
N GLY A 156 2.28 14.26 -9.27
CA GLY A 156 1.14 15.17 -9.44
C GLY A 156 0.01 14.96 -8.43
N PHE A 157 0.23 14.19 -7.37
CA PHE A 157 -0.78 14.02 -6.32
C PHE A 157 -1.17 15.37 -5.73
N ARG A 158 -2.42 15.53 -5.32
CA ARG A 158 -2.91 16.73 -4.63
C ARG A 158 -3.41 16.40 -3.24
N PRO A 159 -3.25 17.31 -2.26
CA PRO A 159 -3.88 17.15 -0.96
C PRO A 159 -5.39 17.19 -1.08
N LEU A 160 -6.06 16.23 -0.45
CA LEU A 160 -7.51 16.05 -0.46
C LEU A 160 -8.12 16.33 0.93
N ALA A 161 -7.36 16.12 2.00
CA ALA A 161 -7.79 16.43 3.36
C ALA A 161 -6.62 16.99 4.20
N ALA A 162 -6.96 17.62 5.32
CA ALA A 162 -5.99 18.00 6.35
C ALA A 162 -5.35 16.77 6.99
N ALA A 163 -4.19 16.95 7.63
CA ALA A 163 -3.47 15.85 8.25
C ALA A 163 -4.21 15.28 9.47
N ARG A 164 -4.12 13.96 9.70
CA ARG A 164 -4.73 13.24 10.83
C ARG A 164 -3.74 12.26 11.46
N GLN A 165 -3.96 11.89 12.73
CA GLN A 165 -3.17 10.86 13.38
C GLN A 165 -3.43 9.49 12.74
N TYR A 166 -2.37 8.75 12.42
CA TYR A 166 -2.48 7.42 11.82
C TYR A 166 -2.42 6.32 12.89
N PHE A 167 -3.16 5.23 12.70
CA PHE A 167 -3.26 4.15 13.68
C PHE A 167 -1.94 3.35 13.79
N GLY A 168 -1.58 2.98 15.02
CA GLY A 168 -0.40 2.14 15.29
C GLY A 168 0.94 2.81 15.03
N VAL A 169 0.99 4.14 14.91
CA VAL A 169 2.23 4.93 14.74
C VAL A 169 2.10 6.32 15.38
N ASN A 170 3.23 6.94 15.70
CA ASN A 170 3.30 8.23 16.42
C ASN A 170 3.39 9.47 15.49
N PHE A 171 2.81 9.42 14.29
CA PHE A 171 2.89 10.53 13.32
C PHE A 171 1.56 10.81 12.63
N GLN A 172 1.42 12.04 12.13
CA GLN A 172 0.28 12.44 11.29
C GLN A 172 0.53 12.15 9.81
N THR A 173 -0.54 11.80 9.11
CA THR A 173 -0.55 11.58 7.66
C THR A 173 -1.53 12.50 6.98
N GLN A 174 -1.27 12.82 5.71
CA GLN A 174 -2.14 13.66 4.89
C GLN A 174 -2.74 12.83 3.76
N LEU A 175 -4.06 12.91 3.57
CA LEU A 175 -4.72 12.27 2.43
C LEU A 175 -4.34 12.99 1.14
N LEU A 176 -3.66 12.29 0.24
CA LEU A 176 -3.35 12.75 -1.11
C LEU A 176 -4.00 11.83 -2.14
N GLY A 177 -4.31 12.37 -3.33
CA GLY A 177 -4.73 11.54 -4.46
C GLY A 177 -4.60 12.21 -5.81
N ILE A 178 -4.76 11.40 -6.86
CA ILE A 178 -4.75 11.82 -8.27
C ILE A 178 -5.61 10.85 -9.08
N ARG A 179 -6.30 11.34 -10.13
CA ARG A 179 -6.96 10.42 -11.08
C ARG A 179 -5.90 9.67 -11.90
N ARG A 180 -6.16 8.40 -12.24
CA ARG A 180 -5.24 7.60 -13.07
C ARG A 180 -4.95 8.26 -14.43
N SER A 181 -5.96 8.91 -15.03
CA SER A 181 -5.80 9.67 -16.28
C SER A 181 -4.89 10.89 -16.12
N GLU A 182 -5.05 11.64 -15.02
CA GLU A 182 -4.19 12.79 -14.69
C GLU A 182 -2.76 12.34 -14.42
N LEU A 183 -2.55 11.20 -13.73
CA LEU A 183 -1.23 10.62 -13.54
C LEU A 183 -0.55 10.30 -14.86
N ALA A 184 -1.27 9.62 -15.77
CA ALA A 184 -0.74 9.24 -17.08
C ALA A 184 -0.25 10.45 -17.88
N GLU A 185 -1.00 11.56 -17.83
CA GLU A 185 -0.59 12.82 -18.46
C GLU A 185 0.62 13.44 -17.75
N TYR A 186 0.59 13.50 -16.41
CA TYR A 186 1.66 14.09 -15.60
C TYR A 186 3.01 13.41 -15.85
N VAL A 187 3.02 12.07 -15.90
CA VAL A 187 4.26 11.28 -16.04
C VAL A 187 4.60 10.98 -17.51
N ARG A 188 3.88 11.55 -18.48
CA ARG A 188 4.04 11.26 -19.92
C ARG A 188 5.50 11.38 -20.41
N ALA A 189 6.23 12.39 -19.91
CA ALA A 189 7.64 12.62 -20.24
C ALA A 189 8.62 11.92 -19.27
N ALA A 190 8.15 11.40 -18.13
CA ALA A 190 8.98 10.75 -17.12
C ALA A 190 9.29 9.30 -17.50
N ARG A 191 10.31 9.12 -18.37
CA ARG A 191 10.72 7.79 -18.88
C ARG A 191 10.88 6.72 -17.78
N PRO A 192 11.52 6.98 -16.62
CA PRO A 192 11.66 5.97 -15.57
C PRO A 192 10.33 5.48 -15.00
N MET A 193 9.37 6.39 -14.78
CA MET A 193 8.05 6.03 -14.25
C MET A 193 7.25 5.23 -15.27
N LYS A 194 7.26 5.64 -16.55
CA LYS A 194 6.61 4.87 -17.63
C LYS A 194 7.17 3.46 -17.77
N ALA A 195 8.50 3.32 -17.70
CA ALA A 195 9.14 2.00 -17.76
C ALA A 195 8.77 1.13 -16.56
N ALA A 196 8.79 1.70 -15.34
CA ALA A 196 8.38 1.00 -14.13
C ALA A 196 6.92 0.53 -14.21
N TRP A 197 6.01 1.41 -14.63
CA TRP A 197 4.60 1.08 -14.83
C TRP A 197 4.42 -0.03 -15.88
N ALA A 198 4.95 0.14 -17.10
CA ALA A 198 4.77 -0.85 -18.16
C ALA A 198 5.34 -2.23 -17.79
N ASN A 199 6.54 -2.26 -17.19
CA ASN A 199 7.18 -3.51 -16.75
C ASN A 199 6.38 -4.19 -15.64
N ALA A 200 5.83 -3.42 -14.69
CA ALA A 200 4.98 -3.96 -13.65
C ALA A 200 3.69 -4.52 -14.24
N LEU A 201 3.03 -3.81 -15.15
CA LEU A 201 1.80 -4.25 -15.80
C LEU A 201 2.00 -5.55 -16.60
N GLU A 202 3.07 -5.65 -17.40
CA GLU A 202 3.41 -6.87 -18.15
C GLU A 202 3.56 -8.07 -17.20
N ARG A 203 4.18 -7.87 -16.03
CA ARG A 203 4.32 -8.92 -15.01
C ARG A 203 2.98 -9.29 -14.37
N LEU A 204 2.12 -8.31 -14.07
CA LEU A 204 0.79 -8.56 -13.49
C LEU A 204 -0.09 -9.37 -14.43
N VAL A 205 -0.13 -9.00 -15.73
CA VAL A 205 -0.92 -9.69 -16.75
C VAL A 205 -0.47 -11.15 -16.94
N ARG A 206 0.82 -11.43 -16.77
CA ARG A 206 1.37 -12.80 -16.84
C ARG A 206 1.24 -13.59 -15.54
N SER A 207 0.85 -12.95 -14.45
CA SER A 207 0.83 -13.59 -13.13
C SER A 207 -0.54 -14.20 -12.82
N ALA A 208 -0.55 -15.46 -12.42
CA ALA A 208 -1.75 -16.11 -11.86
C ALA A 208 -1.96 -15.80 -10.36
N ALA A 209 -1.09 -14.97 -9.76
CA ALA A 209 -1.03 -14.76 -8.32
C ALA A 209 -1.99 -13.69 -7.77
N LEU A 210 -2.71 -12.98 -8.64
CA LEU A 210 -3.52 -11.84 -8.22
C LEU A 210 -4.94 -12.26 -7.85
N PRO A 211 -5.51 -11.65 -6.80
CA PRO A 211 -6.91 -11.84 -6.45
C PRO A 211 -7.82 -11.48 -7.63
N THR A 212 -8.73 -12.37 -7.98
CA THR A 212 -9.81 -12.07 -8.93
C THR A 212 -11.00 -11.46 -8.19
N PRO A 213 -11.63 -10.41 -8.75
CA PRO A 213 -12.88 -9.88 -8.24
C PRO A 213 -13.90 -11.01 -8.01
N GLY A 214 -14.45 -11.10 -6.80
CA GLY A 214 -15.46 -12.11 -6.41
C GLY A 214 -14.93 -13.37 -5.71
N ALA A 215 -13.61 -13.64 -5.70
CA ALA A 215 -13.06 -14.85 -5.07
C ALA A 215 -13.04 -14.83 -3.52
N CYS A 216 -13.35 -13.68 -2.90
CA CYS A 216 -13.14 -13.45 -1.47
C CYS A 216 -14.31 -13.88 -0.56
N TRP A 217 -15.33 -14.57 -1.10
CA TRP A 217 -16.54 -14.96 -0.34
C TRP A 217 -16.54 -16.39 0.19
N SER A 218 -15.45 -17.15 0.03
CA SER A 218 -15.35 -18.52 0.54
C SER A 218 -14.31 -18.66 1.65
N SER A 219 -14.63 -18.16 2.83
CA SER A 219 -14.39 -18.87 4.11
C SER A 219 -15.09 -18.11 5.24
N GLY A 220 -15.96 -18.83 5.96
CA GLY A 220 -16.89 -18.24 6.90
C GLY A 220 -16.23 -17.60 8.11
N CYS A 221 -16.62 -16.36 8.38
CA CYS A 221 -16.80 -15.87 9.74
C CYS A 221 -18.23 -15.32 9.80
N SER A 222 -19.17 -16.18 10.16
CA SER A 222 -20.45 -15.73 10.68
C SER A 222 -20.17 -14.91 11.94
N PRO A 223 -20.82 -13.75 12.15
CA PRO A 223 -20.76 -13.07 13.43
C PRO A 223 -21.63 -13.86 14.41
N SER A 224 -21.04 -14.84 15.09
CA SER A 224 -21.66 -15.40 16.30
C SER A 224 -21.52 -14.33 17.39
N GLY A 225 -22.61 -13.62 17.63
CA GLY A 225 -22.75 -12.81 18.84
C GLY A 225 -22.72 -13.70 20.07
N GLU A 226 -21.98 -13.27 21.09
CA GLU A 226 -22.31 -13.53 22.47
C GLU A 226 -21.68 -12.44 23.35
N SER A 227 -22.51 -11.46 23.69
CA SER A 227 -22.28 -10.55 24.80
C SER A 227 -22.43 -11.33 26.10
N ALA A 228 -21.33 -11.87 26.63
CA ALA A 228 -21.29 -12.38 27.99
C ALA A 228 -21.06 -11.20 28.95
N ALA A 229 -22.15 -10.68 29.50
CA ALA A 229 -22.12 -9.87 30.70
C ALA A 229 -21.67 -10.76 31.87
N HIS A 230 -20.47 -10.51 32.40
CA HIS A 230 -20.12 -11.01 33.73
C HIS A 230 -20.49 -9.96 34.77
N ALA A 231 -21.64 -10.21 35.40
CA ALA A 231 -21.89 -9.75 36.76
C ALA A 231 -20.93 -10.47 37.72
N VAL A 232 -20.22 -9.70 38.55
CA VAL A 232 -19.70 -10.18 39.83
C VAL A 232 -20.26 -9.24 40.87
N GLY A 233 -21.18 -9.77 41.68
CA GLY A 233 -21.76 -9.10 42.83
C GLY A 233 -20.95 -9.35 44.11
N ALA A 234 -21.15 -8.40 45.02
CA ALA A 234 -21.15 -8.52 46.48
C ALA A 234 -19.89 -9.06 47.18
N SER A 235 -19.19 -8.16 47.85
CA SER A 235 -19.15 -8.10 49.33
C SER A 235 -18.95 -6.65 49.76
#